data_AF-A0A8H7DLY9-F1
#
_entry.id   AF-A0A8H7DLY9-F1
#
_cell.length_a   1.000
_cell.length_b   1.000
_cell.length_c   1.000
_cell.angle_alpha   90.00
_cell.angle_beta   90.00
_cell.angle_gamma   90.00
#
_symmetry.space_group_name_H-M   'P 1'
#
loop_
_entity.id
_entity.type
_entity.pdbx_description
1 polymer ?
#
loop_
_entity_poly.entity_id
_entity_poly.type
_entity_poly.pdbx_seq_one_letter_code
_entity_poly.pdbx_strand_id
1 'polypeptide(L)'
;MATVPTILLQILATFIAGSGLAQASSSSGEEFSEELQIRPLRDGRVASTFSFRTFLHGATPRSPESLGSDDKSQHYHVFPLALGQILREYAVTELHLSMNAGKWNYDEWGYPGELGVATGAELWAWMGEGGIYTVDERWSGLRNALSGLFCASLASMDEQRTTSPLMTFVPEGDLPNWPGPHLLRHASLPSEHVCTENLTPFLKLLPCKSFSGIASLLNPHRLFDADWHGMSAHVLWHASQGVEVRLSFQLVSDPLRQSSSKRRDWSFRSLFDRSIDNRCPVASSSTIDVKLPAEEAYSLEPSPSSSDGGIGRYNLNVDGHLPSDIAMRWPSEFQYPLGSASVPLVPLALQRTLTGASQANGHLAVRVQNRLNEELRVVYLETMPWLVQFYAHTLSATVDGRKHAGLISNVSYFPPLHHSRPTTFQAILTLPPKSTVALSMDVSKAFLRYTDHQPDAQRGWDLPPAIFVPLRNGSDRIDGHSLGQRIYTPTLLVDLATPDFSMPYNVIIFTCTVMAFIFGSVFNLLTRKFVVVHLDDQHKE
;
A
#
# COMPACT_ATOMS: atom_id res chain seq x y z
N MET A 1 -51.86 -17.96 -49.91
CA MET A 1 -51.55 -16.52 -50.03
C MET A 1 -52.39 -15.79 -49.00
N ALA A 2 -51.76 -14.91 -48.22
CA ALA A 2 -52.30 -14.08 -47.11
C ALA A 2 -51.88 -14.52 -45.69
N THR A 3 -51.57 -13.46 -44.91
CA THR A 3 -51.44 -13.31 -43.45
C THR A 3 -50.20 -13.83 -42.73
N VAL A 4 -49.09 -13.09 -42.82
CA VAL A 4 -48.00 -13.10 -41.80
C VAL A 4 -47.42 -11.69 -41.42
N PRO A 5 -47.57 -10.56 -42.16
CA PRO A 5 -46.72 -9.39 -41.87
C PRO A 5 -47.28 -8.35 -40.87
N THR A 6 -48.35 -8.63 -40.13
CA THR A 6 -48.95 -7.63 -39.19
C THR A 6 -48.51 -7.78 -37.73
N ILE A 7 -48.01 -8.95 -37.32
CA ILE A 7 -47.61 -9.17 -35.91
C ILE A 7 -46.22 -8.59 -35.63
N LEU A 8 -45.33 -8.56 -36.63
CA LEU A 8 -43.96 -8.04 -36.46
C LEU A 8 -43.93 -6.51 -36.27
N LEU A 9 -44.89 -5.77 -36.85
CA LEU A 9 -44.93 -4.32 -36.73
C LEU A 9 -45.45 -3.83 -35.37
N GLN A 10 -46.30 -4.61 -34.69
CA GLN A 10 -46.81 -4.26 -33.35
C GLN A 10 -45.78 -4.52 -32.24
N ILE A 11 -44.87 -5.48 -32.44
CA ILE A 11 -43.77 -5.75 -31.50
C ILE A 11 -42.68 -4.67 -31.61
N LEU A 12 -42.46 -4.11 -32.81
CA LEU A 12 -41.49 -3.03 -32.99
C LEU A 12 -42.00 -1.68 -32.45
N ALA A 13 -43.31 -1.42 -32.51
CA ALA A 13 -43.90 -0.19 -31.99
C ALA A 13 -43.96 -0.12 -30.45
N THR A 14 -44.00 -1.27 -29.77
CA THR A 14 -43.94 -1.33 -28.30
C THR A 14 -42.52 -1.22 -27.74
N PHE A 15 -41.48 -1.39 -28.58
CA PHE A 15 -40.09 -1.21 -28.17
C PHE A 15 -39.59 0.25 -28.24
N ILE A 16 -40.28 1.12 -28.98
CA ILE A 16 -39.85 2.53 -29.18
C ILE A 16 -40.52 3.48 -28.18
N ALA A 17 -41.67 3.11 -27.58
CA ALA A 17 -42.38 3.92 -26.60
C ALA A 17 -41.89 3.76 -25.13
N GLY A 18 -40.84 2.96 -24.91
CA GLY A 18 -40.26 2.71 -23.58
C GLY A 18 -38.97 3.48 -23.28
N SER A 19 -38.61 4.49 -24.09
CA SER A 19 -37.47 5.38 -23.81
C SER A 19 -37.90 6.56 -22.92
N GLY A 20 -38.54 6.22 -21.80
CA GLY A 20 -38.72 7.13 -20.68
C GLY A 20 -37.57 6.91 -19.70
N LEU A 21 -36.75 7.95 -19.52
CA LEU A 21 -35.83 8.19 -18.40
C LEU A 21 -35.62 6.97 -17.48
N ALA A 22 -34.52 6.23 -17.69
CA ALA A 22 -33.98 5.36 -16.67
C ALA A 22 -33.56 6.22 -15.48
N GLN A 23 -34.50 6.50 -14.57
CA GLN A 23 -34.18 6.92 -13.22
C GLN A 23 -33.33 5.79 -12.62
N ALA A 24 -32.11 6.12 -12.23
CA ALA A 24 -31.28 5.27 -11.41
C ALA A 24 -32.09 4.86 -10.16
N SER A 25 -32.58 3.62 -10.14
CA SER A 25 -33.14 3.04 -8.93
C SER A 25 -31.98 2.82 -7.98
N SER A 26 -31.84 3.71 -6.99
CA SER A 26 -30.99 3.47 -5.82
C SER A 26 -31.38 2.13 -5.22
N SER A 27 -30.55 1.10 -5.37
CA SER A 27 -30.67 -0.10 -4.55
C SER A 27 -30.55 0.35 -3.09
N SER A 28 -31.62 0.20 -2.31
CA SER A 28 -31.87 0.93 -1.07
C SER A 28 -30.92 0.62 0.11
N GLY A 29 -29.75 0.04 -0.14
CA GLY A 29 -28.74 -0.28 0.87
C GLY A 29 -27.29 -0.18 0.40
N GLU A 30 -27.01 0.16 -0.87
CA GLU A 30 -25.63 0.28 -1.37
C GLU A 30 -25.42 1.61 -2.10
N GLU A 31 -24.34 2.31 -1.77
CA GLU A 31 -23.97 3.59 -2.37
C GLU A 31 -22.51 3.56 -2.83
N PHE A 32 -22.23 4.03 -4.05
CA PHE A 32 -20.88 4.16 -4.58
C PHE A 32 -20.57 5.60 -4.96
N SER A 33 -19.39 6.08 -4.58
CA SER A 33 -18.89 7.40 -4.93
C SER A 33 -17.44 7.34 -5.39
N GLU A 34 -17.08 8.23 -6.31
CA GLU A 34 -15.74 8.37 -6.85
C GLU A 34 -15.24 9.81 -6.72
N GLU A 35 -13.97 9.94 -6.32
CA GLU A 35 -13.31 11.22 -6.09
C GLU A 35 -11.88 11.18 -6.65
N LEU A 36 -11.48 12.24 -7.34
CA LEU A 36 -10.09 12.48 -7.74
C LEU A 36 -9.62 13.82 -7.21
N GLN A 37 -8.61 13.79 -6.34
CA GLN A 37 -7.94 14.99 -5.85
C GLN A 37 -6.61 15.19 -6.59
N ILE A 38 -6.41 16.37 -7.17
CA ILE A 38 -5.15 16.76 -7.83
C ILE A 38 -4.56 17.95 -7.13
N ARG A 39 -3.30 17.81 -6.71
CA ARG A 39 -2.58 18.82 -5.95
C ARG A 39 -1.21 19.08 -6.56
N PRO A 40 -0.99 20.26 -7.16
CA PRO A 40 0.35 20.73 -7.48
C PRO A 40 1.21 20.83 -6.20
N LEU A 41 2.46 20.37 -6.28
CA LEU A 41 3.43 20.33 -5.19
C LEU A 41 4.48 21.45 -5.35
N ARG A 42 5.20 21.75 -4.26
CA ARG A 42 6.18 22.85 -4.22
C ARG A 42 7.40 22.62 -5.12
N ASP A 43 7.75 21.36 -5.33
CA ASP A 43 8.85 20.92 -6.20
C ASP A 43 8.46 20.81 -7.68
N GLY A 44 7.26 21.27 -8.05
CA GLY A 44 6.76 21.26 -9.43
C GLY A 44 6.09 19.95 -9.85
N ARG A 45 6.08 18.94 -8.98
CA ARG A 45 5.37 17.67 -9.18
C ARG A 45 3.87 17.83 -8.94
N VAL A 46 3.11 16.79 -9.27
CA VAL A 46 1.66 16.74 -9.08
C VAL A 46 1.30 15.47 -8.32
N ALA A 47 0.67 15.63 -7.15
CA ALA A 47 0.08 14.53 -6.41
C ALA A 47 -1.37 14.32 -6.87
N SER A 48 -1.70 13.08 -7.24
CA SER A 48 -3.05 12.66 -7.62
C SER A 48 -3.51 11.57 -6.68
N THR A 49 -4.69 11.73 -6.07
CA THR A 49 -5.29 10.76 -5.16
C THR A 49 -6.68 10.40 -5.67
N PHE A 50 -6.82 9.14 -6.09
CA PHE A 50 -8.08 8.51 -6.46
C PHE A 50 -8.67 7.87 -5.21
N SER A 51 -9.94 8.14 -4.91
CA SER A 51 -10.69 7.54 -3.81
C SER A 51 -12.03 7.03 -4.33
N PHE A 52 -12.27 5.73 -4.18
CA PHE A 52 -13.51 5.06 -4.53
C PHE A 52 -14.13 4.50 -3.25
N ARG A 53 -15.33 4.96 -2.89
CA ARG A 53 -15.99 4.56 -1.65
C ARG A 53 -17.27 3.82 -1.97
N THR A 54 -17.43 2.63 -1.40
CA THR A 54 -18.66 1.85 -1.45
C THR A 54 -19.19 1.66 -0.03
N PHE A 55 -20.39 2.16 0.23
CA PHE A 55 -21.10 1.96 1.48
C PHE A 55 -22.13 0.84 1.34
N LEU A 56 -22.16 -0.04 2.33
CA LEU A 56 -23.19 -1.05 2.53
C LEU A 56 -23.97 -0.71 3.81
N HIS A 57 -25.11 -0.05 3.63
CA HIS A 57 -25.90 0.52 4.70
C HIS A 57 -26.54 -0.56 5.58
N GLY A 58 -26.47 -0.36 6.90
CA GLY A 58 -27.07 -1.26 7.90
C GLY A 58 -26.40 -2.62 8.03
N ALA A 59 -25.33 -2.89 7.26
CA ALA A 59 -24.55 -4.11 7.42
C ALA A 59 -23.66 -4.05 8.67
N THR A 60 -23.47 -5.21 9.28
CA THR A 60 -22.59 -5.39 10.44
C THR A 60 -21.54 -6.47 10.14
N PRO A 61 -20.31 -6.34 10.66
CA PRO A 61 -19.32 -7.40 10.64
C PRO A 61 -19.89 -8.69 11.22
N ARG A 62 -19.49 -9.84 10.66
CA ARG A 62 -19.91 -11.14 11.16
C ARG A 62 -19.27 -11.37 12.53
N SER A 63 -20.06 -11.73 13.53
CA SER A 63 -19.54 -12.07 14.86
C SER A 63 -18.71 -13.36 14.78
N PRO A 64 -17.54 -13.44 15.43
CA PRO A 64 -16.70 -14.62 15.43
C PRO A 64 -17.39 -15.84 16.06
N GLU A 65 -18.34 -15.64 16.98
CA GLU A 65 -19.14 -16.73 17.58
C GLU A 65 -20.02 -17.46 16.56
N SER A 66 -20.40 -16.78 15.47
CA SER A 66 -21.25 -17.33 14.41
C SER A 66 -20.49 -18.09 13.32
N LEU A 67 -19.16 -18.20 13.41
CA LEU A 67 -18.33 -18.90 12.42
C LEU A 67 -18.57 -20.41 12.38
N GLY A 68 -19.16 -20.99 13.44
CA GLY A 68 -19.52 -22.42 13.49
C GLY A 68 -20.85 -22.78 12.80
N SER A 69 -21.58 -21.80 12.28
CA SER A 69 -22.85 -21.98 11.58
C SER A 69 -22.83 -21.33 10.21
N ASP A 70 -23.72 -21.75 9.31
CA ASP A 70 -23.85 -21.12 8.00
C ASP A 70 -24.16 -19.62 8.12
N ASP A 71 -23.52 -18.84 7.26
CA ASP A 71 -23.72 -17.40 7.22
C ASP A 71 -25.01 -17.02 6.49
N LYS A 72 -25.53 -15.83 6.78
CA LYS A 72 -26.67 -15.26 6.05
C LYS A 72 -26.26 -14.98 4.61
N SER A 73 -27.07 -15.42 3.65
CA SER A 73 -26.88 -15.10 2.23
C SER A 73 -26.77 -13.58 2.04
N GLN A 74 -25.67 -13.14 1.43
CA GLN A 74 -25.46 -11.74 1.06
C GLN A 74 -25.57 -11.61 -0.46
N HIS A 75 -26.38 -10.67 -0.91
CA HIS A 75 -26.47 -10.32 -2.33
C HIS A 75 -25.95 -8.90 -2.48
N TYR A 76 -24.82 -8.77 -3.19
CA TYR A 76 -24.20 -7.48 -3.45
C TYR A 76 -24.44 -7.05 -4.88
N HIS A 77 -24.75 -5.77 -5.09
CA HIS A 77 -24.94 -5.20 -6.43
C HIS A 77 -23.70 -4.41 -6.88
N VAL A 78 -23.19 -3.59 -5.98
CA VAL A 78 -22.13 -2.61 -6.15
C VAL A 78 -20.94 -2.96 -5.23
N PHE A 79 -21.23 -3.49 -4.04
CA PHE A 79 -20.22 -3.96 -3.11
C PHE A 79 -19.42 -5.15 -3.67
N PRO A 80 -18.09 -5.16 -3.56
CA PRO A 80 -17.26 -6.21 -4.14
C PRO A 80 -17.46 -7.56 -3.44
N LEU A 81 -18.13 -8.51 -4.12
CA LEU A 81 -18.47 -9.83 -3.58
C LEU A 81 -17.27 -10.60 -3.03
N ALA A 82 -16.16 -10.64 -3.76
CA ALA A 82 -14.97 -11.38 -3.35
C ALA A 82 -14.41 -10.84 -2.02
N LEU A 83 -14.37 -9.52 -1.85
CA LEU A 83 -13.92 -8.91 -0.60
C LEU A 83 -14.94 -9.15 0.53
N GLY A 84 -16.24 -8.99 0.25
CA GLY A 84 -17.30 -9.26 1.21
C GLY A 84 -17.31 -10.69 1.75
N GLN A 85 -17.02 -11.68 0.90
CA GLN A 85 -16.88 -13.07 1.32
C GLN A 85 -15.70 -13.27 2.26
N ILE A 86 -14.53 -12.70 1.94
CA ILE A 86 -13.32 -12.79 2.78
C ILE A 86 -13.56 -12.15 4.16
N LEU A 87 -14.16 -10.96 4.20
CA LEU A 87 -14.44 -10.24 5.45
C LEU A 87 -15.37 -11.05 6.37
N ARG A 88 -16.39 -11.68 5.79
CA ARG A 88 -17.35 -12.50 6.55
C ARG A 88 -16.78 -13.84 6.94
N GLU A 89 -15.99 -14.49 6.10
CA GLU A 89 -15.35 -15.77 6.39
C GLU A 89 -14.39 -15.68 7.58
N TYR A 90 -13.59 -14.61 7.65
CA TYR A 90 -12.61 -14.40 8.71
C TYR A 90 -13.10 -13.48 9.83
N ALA A 91 -14.39 -13.09 9.85
CA ALA A 91 -14.97 -12.19 10.86
C ALA A 91 -14.08 -10.97 11.14
N VAL A 92 -13.69 -10.27 10.06
CA VAL A 92 -12.83 -9.09 10.13
C VAL A 92 -13.70 -7.87 10.42
N THR A 93 -13.32 -7.10 11.44
CA THR A 93 -14.04 -5.88 11.84
C THR A 93 -13.54 -4.67 11.07
N GLU A 94 -12.22 -4.52 11.02
CA GLU A 94 -11.53 -3.42 10.35
C GLU A 94 -10.33 -3.97 9.60
N LEU A 95 -10.06 -3.48 8.40
CA LEU A 95 -8.99 -3.95 7.52
C LEU A 95 -8.34 -2.78 6.80
N HIS A 96 -7.01 -2.75 6.78
CA HIS A 96 -6.24 -1.79 6.01
C HIS A 96 -5.09 -2.50 5.32
N LEU A 97 -5.09 -2.43 3.99
CA LEU A 97 -4.01 -2.89 3.14
C LEU A 97 -3.48 -1.71 2.33
N SER A 98 -2.18 -1.51 2.31
CA SER A 98 -1.51 -0.58 1.39
C SER A 98 -0.30 -1.24 0.76
N MET A 99 -0.10 -1.01 -0.53
CA MET A 99 1.08 -1.46 -1.29
C MET A 99 1.62 -0.29 -2.07
N ASN A 100 2.87 0.10 -1.80
CA ASN A 100 3.46 1.29 -2.38
C ASN A 100 4.88 1.05 -2.92
N ALA A 101 5.23 1.84 -3.92
CA ALA A 101 6.57 1.90 -4.49
C ALA A 101 7.10 3.35 -4.44
N GLY A 102 8.40 3.47 -4.16
CA GLY A 102 9.08 4.76 -3.99
C GLY A 102 9.11 5.25 -2.54
N LYS A 103 9.68 6.44 -2.36
CA LYS A 103 9.85 7.11 -1.05
C LYS A 103 8.97 8.35 -0.98
N TRP A 104 8.07 8.40 -0.01
CA TRP A 104 7.30 9.61 0.24
C TRP A 104 8.20 10.73 0.80
N ASN A 105 8.17 11.90 0.19
CA ASN A 105 8.92 13.06 0.64
C ASN A 105 8.04 14.01 1.45
N TYR A 106 8.00 13.84 2.77
CA TYR A 106 7.21 14.69 3.67
C TYR A 106 7.65 16.16 3.68
N ASP A 107 8.92 16.44 3.38
CA ASP A 107 9.46 17.81 3.42
C ASP A 107 8.91 18.66 2.27
N GLU A 108 8.86 18.09 1.07
CA GLU A 108 8.42 18.78 -0.15
C GLU A 108 6.94 18.57 -0.47
N TRP A 109 6.40 17.38 -0.15
CA TRP A 109 5.02 17.01 -0.52
C TRP A 109 4.04 17.19 0.63
N GLY A 110 4.52 17.27 1.88
CA GLY A 110 3.69 17.35 3.07
C GLY A 110 3.03 16.01 3.41
N TYR A 111 1.92 16.08 4.14
CA TYR A 111 1.11 14.89 4.42
C TYR A 111 0.43 14.36 3.14
N PRO A 112 0.36 13.03 2.98
CA PRO A 112 -0.33 12.40 1.86
C PRO A 112 -1.85 12.51 2.00
N GLY A 113 -2.57 12.29 0.89
CA GLY A 113 -4.03 12.17 0.91
C GLY A 113 -4.48 10.90 1.64
N GLU A 114 -3.82 9.78 1.35
CA GLU A 114 -3.95 8.52 2.07
C GLU A 114 -2.73 8.25 2.95
N LEU A 115 -2.95 7.85 4.21
CA LEU A 115 -1.89 7.81 5.23
C LEU A 115 -0.86 6.69 5.00
N GLY A 116 -1.29 5.54 4.45
CA GLY A 116 -0.46 4.35 4.28
C GLY A 116 0.52 4.49 3.11
N VAL A 117 1.60 5.26 3.30
CA VAL A 117 2.62 5.54 2.25
C VAL A 117 3.95 4.81 2.45
N ALA A 118 4.01 3.89 3.41
CA ALA A 118 5.15 3.01 3.64
C ALA A 118 5.56 2.28 2.36
N THR A 119 6.86 2.22 2.05
CA THR A 119 7.35 1.43 0.92
C THR A 119 7.11 -0.06 1.18
N GLY A 120 6.60 -0.76 0.16
CA GLY A 120 6.21 -2.16 0.24
C GLY A 120 4.76 -2.35 0.65
N ALA A 121 4.41 -3.56 1.10
CA ALA A 121 3.07 -3.91 1.54
C ALA A 121 2.96 -3.77 3.07
N GLU A 122 1.91 -3.12 3.54
CA GLU A 122 1.52 -3.02 4.95
C GLU A 122 0.08 -3.49 5.08
N LEU A 123 -0.16 -4.42 6.01
CA LEU A 123 -1.47 -4.99 6.26
C LEU A 123 -1.73 -4.95 7.77
N TRP A 124 -2.86 -4.39 8.17
CA TRP A 124 -3.32 -4.48 9.54
C TRP A 124 -4.83 -4.61 9.64
N ALA A 125 -5.27 -5.26 10.70
CA ALA A 125 -6.68 -5.54 10.93
C ALA A 125 -7.00 -5.57 12.42
N TRP A 126 -8.21 -5.12 12.77
CA TRP A 126 -8.82 -5.37 14.07
C TRP A 126 -9.81 -6.52 13.96
N MET A 127 -9.65 -7.50 14.84
CA MET A 127 -10.46 -8.71 14.84
C MET A 127 -10.95 -8.98 16.26
N GLY A 128 -12.26 -9.11 16.44
CA GLY A 128 -12.83 -9.47 17.73
C GLY A 128 -12.47 -10.89 18.15
N GLU A 129 -12.07 -11.08 19.38
CA GLU A 129 -11.83 -12.40 19.97
C GLU A 129 -13.15 -13.13 20.25
N GLY A 130 -13.16 -14.45 20.08
CA GLY A 130 -14.33 -15.30 20.32
C GLY A 130 -14.49 -16.38 19.24
N GLY A 131 -15.50 -17.23 19.42
CA GLY A 131 -15.82 -18.30 18.48
C GLY A 131 -14.89 -19.51 18.53
N ILE A 132 -14.96 -20.35 17.50
CA ILE A 132 -14.24 -21.62 17.40
C ILE A 132 -12.79 -21.47 16.91
N TYR A 133 -12.47 -20.39 16.20
CA TYR A 133 -11.16 -20.12 15.62
C TYR A 133 -10.51 -18.92 16.30
N THR A 134 -9.23 -19.05 16.60
CA THR A 134 -8.43 -17.97 17.19
C THR A 134 -8.25 -16.81 16.21
N VAL A 135 -7.87 -15.64 16.73
CA VAL A 135 -7.52 -14.49 15.88
C VAL A 135 -6.34 -14.82 14.96
N ASP A 136 -5.36 -15.59 15.42
CA ASP A 136 -4.17 -15.94 14.63
C ASP A 136 -4.50 -16.89 13.46
N GLU A 137 -5.38 -17.87 13.67
CA GLU A 137 -5.87 -18.75 12.60
C GLU A 137 -6.63 -17.96 11.53
N ARG A 138 -7.53 -17.06 11.95
CA ARG A 138 -8.28 -16.20 11.03
C ARG A 138 -7.38 -15.18 10.33
N TRP A 139 -6.39 -14.63 11.02
CA TRP A 139 -5.36 -13.76 10.43
C TRP A 139 -4.56 -14.48 9.35
N SER A 140 -4.16 -15.73 9.60
CA SER A 140 -3.49 -16.56 8.59
C SER A 140 -4.38 -16.79 7.37
N GLY A 141 -5.64 -17.15 7.57
CA GLY A 141 -6.61 -17.31 6.48
C GLY A 141 -6.84 -16.02 5.69
N LEU A 142 -7.03 -14.89 6.38
CA LEU A 142 -7.20 -13.57 5.78
C LEU A 142 -6.03 -13.20 4.88
N ARG A 143 -4.79 -13.34 5.36
CA ARG A 143 -3.58 -13.05 4.57
C ARG A 143 -3.50 -13.89 3.30
N ASN A 144 -3.81 -15.17 3.39
CA ASN A 144 -3.83 -16.09 2.25
C ASN A 144 -4.93 -15.71 1.24
N ALA A 145 -6.13 -15.37 1.72
CA ALA A 145 -7.23 -14.98 0.84
C ALA A 145 -6.97 -13.63 0.14
N LEU A 146 -6.44 -12.64 0.85
CA LEU A 146 -6.04 -11.36 0.26
C LEU A 146 -4.88 -11.49 -0.72
N SER A 147 -3.92 -12.39 -0.44
CA SER A 147 -2.84 -12.75 -1.35
C SER A 147 -3.40 -13.23 -2.70
N GLY A 148 -4.40 -14.10 -2.67
CA GLY A 148 -5.12 -14.55 -3.87
C GLY A 148 -5.91 -13.43 -4.55
N LEU A 149 -6.63 -12.61 -3.79
CA LEU A 149 -7.48 -11.54 -4.32
C LEU A 149 -6.67 -10.47 -5.06
N PHE A 150 -5.56 -10.01 -4.46
CA PHE A 150 -4.73 -8.93 -5.02
C PHE A 150 -3.55 -9.45 -5.84
N CYS A 151 -3.36 -10.77 -5.96
CA CYS A 151 -2.21 -11.39 -6.63
C CYS A 151 -0.86 -10.90 -6.06
N ALA A 152 -0.78 -10.74 -4.75
CA ALA A 152 0.38 -10.21 -4.03
C ALA A 152 0.90 -11.24 -3.01
N SER A 153 2.16 -11.14 -2.59
CA SER A 153 2.80 -12.09 -1.67
C SER A 153 2.40 -11.94 -0.19
N LEU A 154 1.16 -11.49 0.09
CA LEU A 154 0.67 -11.20 1.44
C LEU A 154 0.64 -12.43 2.37
N ALA A 155 0.56 -13.64 1.81
CA ALA A 155 0.68 -14.88 2.56
C ALA A 155 2.01 -15.00 3.34
N SER A 156 3.08 -14.36 2.83
CA SER A 156 4.40 -14.35 3.47
C SER A 156 4.52 -13.39 4.66
N MET A 157 3.49 -12.58 4.94
CA MET A 157 3.37 -11.77 6.16
C MET A 157 3.02 -12.63 7.38
N ASP A 158 3.76 -13.72 7.57
CA ASP A 158 3.54 -14.73 8.60
C ASP A 158 3.81 -14.22 10.03
N GLU A 159 3.80 -15.13 10.99
CA GLU A 159 4.07 -14.82 12.40
C GLU A 159 5.40 -14.09 12.58
N GLN A 160 6.40 -14.36 11.71
CA GLN A 160 7.72 -13.72 11.77
C GLN A 160 7.69 -12.24 11.36
N ARG A 161 6.61 -11.78 10.74
CA ARG A 161 6.40 -10.38 10.32
C ARG A 161 5.20 -9.72 10.99
N THR A 162 4.41 -10.49 11.72
CA THR A 162 3.21 -10.02 12.40
C THR A 162 3.56 -9.46 13.79
N THR A 163 2.96 -8.32 14.12
CA THR A 163 3.13 -7.55 15.35
C THR A 163 1.78 -7.02 15.83
N SER A 164 1.72 -6.57 17.08
CA SER A 164 0.56 -5.90 17.66
C SER A 164 1.01 -4.63 18.38
N PRO A 165 1.35 -3.56 17.64
CA PRO A 165 1.78 -2.30 18.22
C PRO A 165 0.66 -1.70 19.10
N LEU A 166 1.02 -1.12 20.24
CA LEU A 166 0.07 -0.74 21.29
C LEU A 166 -0.47 0.69 21.11
N MET A 167 0.31 1.56 20.45
CA MET A 167 0.06 3.01 20.45
C MET A 167 -0.11 3.63 19.05
N THR A 168 0.39 2.97 17.99
CA THR A 168 0.50 3.57 16.65
C THR A 168 -0.72 3.32 15.76
N PHE A 169 -1.39 2.19 15.97
CA PHE A 169 -2.55 1.76 15.18
C PHE A 169 -3.72 1.61 16.13
N VAL A 170 -4.55 2.64 16.15
CA VAL A 170 -5.84 2.67 16.82
C VAL A 170 -6.93 2.39 15.78
N PRO A 171 -8.12 1.91 16.19
CA PRO A 171 -9.23 1.74 15.26
C PRO A 171 -9.58 3.06 14.56
N GLU A 172 -9.68 3.02 13.23
CA GLU A 172 -10.15 4.15 12.42
C GLU A 172 -11.68 4.15 12.32
N GLY A 173 -12.33 2.98 12.41
CA GLY A 173 -13.77 2.81 12.48
C GLY A 173 -14.26 2.51 13.91
N ASP A 174 -15.57 2.29 14.02
CA ASP A 174 -16.16 1.74 15.23
C ASP A 174 -15.85 0.24 15.34
N LEU A 175 -15.75 -0.26 16.56
CA LEU A 175 -15.65 -1.69 16.83
C LEU A 175 -16.97 -2.19 17.43
N PRO A 176 -17.59 -3.26 16.90
CA PRO A 176 -18.79 -3.85 17.46
C PRO A 176 -18.60 -4.22 18.93
N ASN A 177 -19.63 -3.99 19.74
CA ASN A 177 -19.61 -4.40 21.14
C ASN A 177 -19.88 -5.91 21.26
N TRP A 178 -18.81 -6.70 21.23
CA TRP A 178 -18.84 -8.16 21.41
C TRP A 178 -18.32 -8.55 22.80
N PRO A 179 -18.59 -9.79 23.27
CA PRO A 179 -18.14 -10.23 24.60
C PRO A 179 -16.61 -10.23 24.76
N GLY A 180 -15.87 -10.50 23.69
CA GLY A 180 -14.41 -10.53 23.66
C GLY A 180 -13.78 -9.20 23.20
N PRO A 181 -12.53 -8.93 23.61
CA PRO A 181 -11.79 -7.76 23.14
C PRO A 181 -11.48 -7.86 21.64
N HIS A 182 -11.24 -6.72 21.00
CA HIS A 182 -10.68 -6.70 19.64
C HIS A 182 -9.15 -6.67 19.71
N LEU A 183 -8.51 -7.53 18.92
CA LEU A 183 -7.06 -7.65 18.86
C LEU A 183 -6.56 -7.13 17.51
N LEU A 184 -5.49 -6.33 17.56
CA LEU A 184 -4.77 -5.86 16.38
C LEU A 184 -3.80 -6.92 15.88
N ARG A 185 -3.75 -7.09 14.56
CA ARG A 185 -2.63 -7.71 13.86
C ARG A 185 -2.11 -6.72 12.82
N HIS A 186 -0.80 -6.49 12.83
CA HIS A 186 -0.11 -5.60 11.92
C HIS A 186 1.12 -6.32 11.35
N ALA A 187 1.26 -6.35 10.04
CA ALA A 187 2.42 -6.91 9.36
C ALA A 187 2.89 -6.00 8.23
N SER A 188 4.20 -6.05 7.99
CA SER A 188 4.84 -5.29 6.91
C SER A 188 5.76 -6.19 6.09
N LEU A 189 5.75 -5.97 4.78
CA LEU A 189 6.57 -6.67 3.80
C LEU A 189 7.17 -5.64 2.84
N PRO A 190 8.33 -5.06 3.22
CA PRO A 190 8.96 -3.98 2.45
C PRO A 190 9.34 -4.34 1.01
N SER A 191 9.61 -5.63 0.76
CA SER A 191 10.01 -6.15 -0.55
C SER A 191 8.84 -6.34 -1.52
N GLU A 192 7.59 -6.27 -1.05
CA GLU A 192 6.39 -6.44 -1.88
C GLU A 192 5.87 -5.07 -2.33
N HIS A 193 6.33 -4.62 -3.49
CA HIS A 193 5.84 -3.39 -4.11
C HIS A 193 4.54 -3.62 -4.87
N VAL A 194 3.80 -2.54 -5.14
CA VAL A 194 2.68 -2.60 -6.06
C VAL A 194 3.19 -2.88 -7.48
N CYS A 195 2.50 -3.78 -8.19
CA CYS A 195 2.79 -4.20 -9.56
C CYS A 195 1.55 -4.08 -10.45
N THR A 196 1.75 -4.13 -11.78
CA THR A 196 0.65 -4.02 -12.76
C THR A 196 -0.40 -5.14 -12.61
N GLU A 197 0.06 -6.30 -12.16
CA GLU A 197 -0.70 -7.50 -11.87
C GLU A 197 -1.67 -7.29 -10.71
N ASN A 198 -1.34 -6.40 -9.76
CA ASN A 198 -2.23 -6.08 -8.64
C ASN A 198 -3.30 -5.05 -9.01
N LEU A 199 -3.03 -4.18 -10.00
CA LEU A 199 -4.00 -3.17 -10.44
C LEU A 199 -5.22 -3.80 -11.11
N THR A 200 -5.04 -4.91 -11.85
CA THR A 200 -6.15 -5.60 -12.52
C THR A 200 -7.22 -6.11 -11.54
N PRO A 201 -6.88 -6.87 -10.48
CA PRO A 201 -7.87 -7.27 -9.48
C PRO A 201 -8.42 -6.07 -8.69
N PHE A 202 -7.61 -5.04 -8.41
CA PHE A 202 -8.10 -3.80 -7.79
C PHE A 202 -9.23 -3.16 -8.60
N LEU A 203 -9.02 -2.99 -9.92
CA LEU A 203 -10.05 -2.44 -10.82
C LEU A 203 -11.29 -3.35 -10.91
N LYS A 204 -11.14 -4.67 -10.75
CA LYS A 204 -12.29 -5.60 -10.74
C LYS A 204 -13.19 -5.43 -9.53
N LEU A 205 -12.70 -4.85 -8.43
CA LEU A 205 -13.52 -4.54 -7.25
C LEU A 205 -14.40 -3.29 -7.47
N LEU A 206 -14.08 -2.46 -8.46
CA LEU A 206 -14.85 -1.27 -8.79
C LEU A 206 -16.05 -1.61 -9.69
N PRO A 207 -17.25 -1.04 -9.45
CA PRO A 207 -18.45 -1.34 -10.23
C PRO A 207 -18.29 -1.07 -11.74
N CYS A 208 -17.69 0.08 -12.07
CA CYS A 208 -17.45 0.52 -13.45
C CYS A 208 -16.08 0.08 -14.01
N LYS A 209 -15.27 -0.63 -13.20
CA LYS A 209 -13.91 -1.06 -13.54
C LYS A 209 -13.09 0.10 -14.11
N SER A 210 -12.39 -0.09 -15.23
CA SER A 210 -11.67 0.96 -15.95
C SER A 210 -12.42 1.45 -17.21
N PHE A 211 -13.71 1.15 -17.36
CA PHE A 211 -14.45 1.45 -18.59
C PHE A 211 -15.12 2.83 -18.58
N SER A 212 -15.45 3.37 -17.40
CA SER A 212 -16.17 4.64 -17.25
C SER A 212 -15.90 5.25 -15.89
N GLY A 213 -16.20 6.54 -15.75
CA GLY A 213 -15.95 7.31 -14.54
C GLY A 213 -14.48 7.66 -14.36
N ILE A 214 -14.12 8.06 -13.14
CA ILE A 214 -12.77 8.48 -12.78
C ILE A 214 -11.77 7.32 -12.88
N ALA A 215 -12.22 6.10 -12.60
CA ALA A 215 -11.40 4.89 -12.70
C ALA A 215 -10.90 4.61 -14.13
N SER A 216 -11.50 5.21 -15.16
CA SER A 216 -11.01 5.12 -16.54
C SER A 216 -9.60 5.73 -16.71
N LEU A 217 -9.23 6.70 -15.88
CA LEU A 217 -7.90 7.33 -15.87
C LEU A 217 -6.79 6.41 -15.36
N LEU A 218 -7.12 5.29 -14.71
CA LEU A 218 -6.11 4.39 -14.13
C LEU A 218 -5.40 3.55 -15.22
N ASN A 219 -4.44 4.16 -15.90
CA ASN A 219 -3.62 3.52 -16.93
C ASN A 219 -2.32 2.94 -16.34
N PRO A 220 -2.12 1.60 -16.30
CA PRO A 220 -0.93 1.01 -15.68
C PRO A 220 0.38 1.59 -16.22
N HIS A 221 0.53 1.75 -17.53
CA HIS A 221 1.81 2.22 -18.08
C HIS A 221 2.23 3.62 -17.60
N ARG A 222 1.28 4.49 -17.27
CA ARG A 222 1.57 5.84 -16.74
C ARG A 222 1.65 5.88 -15.22
N LEU A 223 0.78 5.14 -14.54
CA LEU A 223 0.75 5.12 -13.08
C LEU A 223 2.07 4.62 -12.48
N PHE A 224 2.66 3.58 -13.08
CA PHE A 224 3.89 2.96 -12.58
C PHE A 224 5.19 3.68 -13.01
N ASP A 225 5.10 4.70 -13.89
CA ASP A 225 6.21 5.59 -14.25
C ASP A 225 6.34 6.80 -13.28
N ALA A 226 5.36 6.96 -12.37
CA ALA A 226 5.37 8.00 -11.36
C ALA A 226 6.46 7.76 -10.29
N ASP A 227 7.01 8.85 -9.75
CA ASP A 227 8.13 8.79 -8.81
C ASP A 227 7.77 8.19 -7.44
N TRP A 228 6.48 8.26 -7.11
CA TRP A 228 5.87 7.49 -6.05
C TRP A 228 4.48 7.08 -6.51
N HIS A 229 4.09 5.84 -6.23
CA HIS A 229 2.74 5.35 -6.52
C HIS A 229 2.36 4.23 -5.56
N GLY A 230 1.07 4.10 -5.30
CA GLY A 230 0.56 3.17 -4.33
C GLY A 230 -0.93 2.95 -4.43
N MET A 231 -1.38 1.79 -3.97
CA MET A 231 -2.79 1.46 -3.88
C MET A 231 -3.13 0.94 -2.51
N SER A 232 -4.35 1.22 -2.06
CA SER A 232 -4.85 0.78 -0.77
C SER A 232 -6.29 0.30 -0.81
N ALA A 233 -6.61 -0.60 0.12
CA ALA A 233 -7.94 -1.09 0.37
C ALA A 233 -8.21 -1.03 1.87
N HIS A 234 -9.20 -0.23 2.25
CA HIS A 234 -9.62 -0.03 3.62
C HIS A 234 -11.06 -0.49 3.78
N VAL A 235 -11.34 -1.17 4.89
CA VAL A 235 -12.66 -1.60 5.29
C VAL A 235 -12.90 -1.11 6.70
N LEU A 236 -13.89 -0.24 6.85
CA LEU A 236 -14.28 0.36 8.11
C LEU A 236 -15.72 -0.05 8.41
N TRP A 237 -16.06 -0.13 9.69
CA TRP A 237 -17.45 -0.23 10.12
C TRP A 237 -17.82 1.01 10.92
N HIS A 238 -18.97 1.59 10.60
CA HIS A 238 -19.55 2.73 11.29
C HIS A 238 -20.88 2.29 11.89
N ALA A 239 -21.04 2.36 13.21
CA ALA A 239 -22.20 1.80 13.91
C ALA A 239 -23.53 2.41 13.42
N SER A 240 -23.53 3.66 12.98
CA SER A 240 -24.71 4.36 12.48
C SER A 240 -24.97 4.18 10.98
N GLN A 241 -23.97 3.80 10.18
CA GLN A 241 -24.09 3.79 8.72
C GLN A 241 -24.01 2.39 8.13
N GLY A 242 -23.09 1.55 8.61
CA GLY A 242 -22.83 0.22 8.06
C GLY A 242 -21.35 0.02 7.72
N VAL A 243 -21.07 -0.83 6.73
CA VAL A 243 -19.69 -1.15 6.30
C VAL A 243 -19.28 -0.24 5.15
N GLU A 244 -18.13 0.40 5.27
CA GLU A 244 -17.49 1.21 4.23
C GLU A 244 -16.30 0.45 3.66
N VAL A 245 -16.22 0.34 2.33
CA VAL A 245 -15.01 -0.06 1.61
C VAL A 245 -14.46 1.16 0.88
N ARG A 246 -13.23 1.56 1.22
CA ARG A 246 -12.50 2.63 0.52
C ARG A 246 -11.32 2.01 -0.23
N LEU A 247 -11.38 2.07 -1.55
CA LEU A 247 -10.29 1.71 -2.44
C LEU A 247 -9.64 2.99 -2.94
N SER A 248 -8.33 3.12 -2.75
CA SER A 248 -7.60 4.32 -3.15
C SER A 248 -6.39 3.99 -4.00
N PHE A 249 -6.07 4.88 -4.93
CA PHE A 249 -4.82 4.85 -5.68
C PHE A 249 -4.20 6.23 -5.60
N GLN A 250 -2.93 6.32 -5.21
CA GLN A 250 -2.25 7.60 -5.07
C GLN A 250 -0.94 7.57 -5.87
N LEU A 251 -0.58 8.70 -6.47
CA LEU A 251 0.70 8.85 -7.16
C LEU A 251 1.24 10.28 -7.10
N VAL A 252 2.53 10.40 -7.36
CA VAL A 252 3.25 11.66 -7.53
C VAL A 252 3.96 11.65 -8.88
N SER A 253 3.39 12.37 -9.84
CA SER A 253 3.92 12.49 -11.20
C SER A 253 4.83 13.71 -11.33
N ASP A 254 5.82 13.60 -12.20
CA ASP A 254 6.73 14.70 -12.55
C ASP A 254 6.43 15.22 -13.97
N PRO A 255 5.61 16.29 -14.13
CA PRO A 255 5.32 16.86 -15.44
C PRO A 255 6.55 17.50 -16.08
N LEU A 256 7.57 17.89 -15.30
CA LEU A 256 8.77 18.53 -15.82
C LEU A 256 9.64 17.56 -16.64
N ARG A 257 9.59 16.26 -16.33
CA ARG A 257 10.31 15.21 -17.07
C ARG A 257 9.88 15.14 -18.54
N GLN A 258 8.61 15.37 -18.81
CA GLN A 258 8.02 15.29 -20.16
C GLN A 258 7.95 16.65 -20.86
N SER A 259 8.18 17.74 -20.13
CA SER A 259 8.02 19.11 -20.62
C SER A 259 9.25 19.59 -21.40
N SER A 260 9.07 19.90 -22.68
CA SER A 260 10.12 20.51 -23.51
C SER A 260 10.43 21.97 -23.13
N SER A 261 9.48 22.64 -22.47
CA SER A 261 9.54 24.07 -22.13
C SER A 261 9.89 24.33 -20.66
N LYS A 262 10.31 23.29 -19.89
CA LYS A 262 10.54 23.37 -18.44
C LYS A 262 9.36 23.94 -17.64
N ARG A 263 8.15 23.85 -18.19
CA ARG A 263 6.92 24.23 -17.50
C ARG A 263 6.31 23.02 -16.82
N ARG A 264 5.78 23.21 -15.62
CA ARG A 264 5.04 22.20 -14.86
C ARG A 264 3.57 22.09 -15.31
N ASP A 265 3.34 22.26 -16.62
CA ASP A 265 2.03 22.13 -17.22
C ASP A 265 1.59 20.67 -17.14
N TRP A 266 0.32 20.44 -16.81
CA TRP A 266 -0.22 19.10 -16.76
C TRP A 266 -1.64 19.04 -17.32
N SER A 267 -2.02 17.89 -17.85
CA SER A 267 -3.38 17.52 -18.20
C SER A 267 -3.64 16.06 -17.85
N PHE A 268 -4.88 15.58 -17.93
CA PHE A 268 -5.16 14.14 -17.76
C PHE A 268 -4.43 13.30 -18.80
N ARG A 269 -4.33 13.79 -20.04
CA ARG A 269 -3.53 13.12 -21.08
C ARG A 269 -2.05 13.07 -20.72
N SER A 270 -1.46 14.12 -20.14
CA SER A 270 -0.05 14.06 -19.76
C SER A 270 0.20 13.20 -18.51
N LEU A 271 -0.71 13.25 -17.52
CA LEU A 271 -0.55 12.55 -16.24
C LEU A 271 -0.93 11.07 -16.32
N PHE A 272 -1.96 10.75 -17.09
CA PHE A 272 -2.61 9.43 -17.11
C PHE A 272 -2.69 8.81 -18.50
N ASP A 273 -2.35 9.56 -19.56
CA ASP A 273 -2.48 9.13 -20.97
C ASP A 273 -3.90 8.69 -21.32
N ARG A 274 -4.89 9.32 -20.67
CA ARG A 274 -6.33 9.06 -20.82
C ARG A 274 -7.15 10.31 -20.56
N SER A 275 -8.40 10.28 -21.04
CA SER A 275 -9.45 11.28 -20.79
C SER A 275 -10.68 10.62 -20.18
N ILE A 276 -11.57 11.43 -19.58
CA ILE A 276 -12.86 10.94 -19.10
C ILE A 276 -13.89 11.10 -20.22
N ASP A 277 -14.20 9.99 -20.88
CA ASP A 277 -15.14 10.00 -22.01
C ASP A 277 -16.59 9.71 -21.55
N ASN A 278 -16.76 8.88 -20.51
CA ASN A 278 -18.06 8.42 -20.03
C ASN A 278 -18.16 8.51 -18.50
N ARG A 279 -19.37 8.81 -17.99
CA ARG A 279 -19.69 8.78 -16.55
C ARG A 279 -19.88 7.34 -16.06
N CYS A 280 -19.58 7.07 -14.80
CA CYS A 280 -19.98 5.81 -14.17
C CYS A 280 -21.48 5.87 -13.82
N PRO A 281 -22.35 5.05 -14.44
CA PRO A 281 -23.81 5.15 -14.24
C PRO A 281 -24.28 4.76 -12.82
N VAL A 282 -23.43 4.05 -12.06
CA VAL A 282 -23.75 3.56 -10.70
C VAL A 282 -23.28 4.55 -9.62
N ALA A 283 -22.44 5.54 -9.98
CA ALA A 283 -21.88 6.47 -9.01
C ALA A 283 -22.91 7.52 -8.56
N SER A 284 -23.23 7.51 -7.27
CA SER A 284 -24.06 8.53 -6.61
C SER A 284 -23.42 9.92 -6.70
N SER A 285 -22.10 9.98 -6.54
CA SER A 285 -21.27 11.18 -6.62
C SER A 285 -20.00 10.89 -7.39
N SER A 286 -19.65 11.79 -8.30
CA SER A 286 -18.44 11.72 -9.10
C SER A 286 -17.81 13.11 -9.19
N THR A 287 -16.74 13.31 -8.43
CA THR A 287 -16.16 14.65 -8.19
C THR A 287 -14.67 14.68 -8.44
N ILE A 288 -14.18 15.79 -9.01
CA ILE A 288 -12.76 16.04 -9.20
C ILE A 288 -12.42 17.37 -8.54
N ASP A 289 -11.50 17.34 -7.59
CA ASP A 289 -11.06 18.48 -6.82
C ASP A 289 -9.61 18.82 -7.18
N VAL A 290 -9.40 20.00 -7.77
CA VAL A 290 -8.07 20.50 -8.13
C VAL A 290 -7.67 21.60 -7.16
N LYS A 291 -6.58 21.40 -6.40
CA LYS A 291 -6.04 22.45 -5.52
C LYS A 291 -5.45 23.57 -6.36
N LEU A 292 -5.98 24.78 -6.17
CA LEU A 292 -5.60 25.98 -6.90
C LEU A 292 -4.42 26.67 -6.18
N PRO A 293 -3.34 27.04 -6.90
CA PRO A 293 -2.24 27.84 -6.36
C PRO A 293 -2.73 29.20 -5.85
N ALA A 294 -2.28 29.63 -4.67
CA ALA A 294 -2.70 30.90 -4.08
C ALA A 294 -1.86 32.11 -4.55
N GLU A 295 -0.56 31.91 -4.77
CA GLU A 295 0.41 33.01 -4.98
C GLU A 295 0.87 33.16 -6.43
N GLU A 296 0.49 32.24 -7.30
CA GLU A 296 1.02 32.16 -8.66
C GLU A 296 -0.07 32.18 -9.73
N ALA A 297 0.22 32.78 -10.88
CA ALA A 297 -0.70 32.81 -12.01
C ALA A 297 -0.78 31.42 -12.66
N TYR A 298 -2.01 30.98 -12.93
CA TYR A 298 -2.32 29.72 -13.61
C TYR A 298 -3.53 29.90 -14.52
N SER A 299 -3.68 29.01 -15.49
CA SER A 299 -4.91 28.87 -16.27
C SER A 299 -5.40 27.43 -16.20
N LEU A 300 -6.67 27.24 -15.86
CA LEU A 300 -7.32 25.94 -15.73
C LEU A 300 -8.37 25.79 -16.83
N GLU A 301 -8.21 24.79 -17.69
CA GLU A 301 -9.08 24.52 -18.83
C GLU A 301 -9.57 23.06 -18.76
N PRO A 302 -10.89 22.78 -18.84
CA PRO A 302 -12.01 23.72 -18.78
C PRO A 302 -12.18 24.36 -17.38
N SER A 303 -12.97 25.43 -17.28
CA SER A 303 -13.27 26.07 -15.99
C SER A 303 -14.03 25.13 -15.04
N PRO A 304 -13.74 25.15 -13.73
CA PRO A 304 -14.42 24.30 -12.75
C PRO A 304 -15.88 24.67 -12.57
N SER A 305 -16.72 23.70 -12.19
CA SER A 305 -18.15 23.92 -11.90
C SER A 305 -18.34 24.85 -10.69
N SER A 306 -17.43 24.78 -9.72
CA SER A 306 -17.36 25.69 -8.59
C SER A 306 -15.93 25.88 -8.11
N SER A 307 -15.61 27.05 -7.58
CA SER A 307 -14.32 27.33 -6.95
C SER A 307 -14.55 27.86 -5.54
N ASP A 308 -14.21 27.08 -4.52
CA ASP A 308 -14.33 27.48 -3.12
C ASP A 308 -13.07 27.12 -2.35
N GLY A 309 -12.64 27.98 -1.42
CA GLY A 309 -11.50 27.72 -0.54
C GLY A 309 -10.17 27.43 -1.24
N GLY A 310 -9.96 27.88 -2.48
CA GLY A 310 -8.77 27.54 -3.27
C GLY A 310 -8.80 26.13 -3.87
N ILE A 311 -9.98 25.54 -4.03
CA ILE A 311 -10.20 24.26 -4.70
C ILE A 311 -11.15 24.50 -5.87
N GLY A 312 -10.75 24.09 -7.07
CA GLY A 312 -11.60 24.02 -8.25
C GLY A 312 -12.26 22.66 -8.32
N ARG A 313 -13.58 22.60 -8.15
CA ARG A 313 -14.37 21.38 -8.11
C ARG A 313 -15.15 21.19 -9.42
N TYR A 314 -15.03 20.00 -9.98
CA TYR A 314 -15.79 19.52 -11.14
C TYR A 314 -16.74 18.42 -10.70
N ASN A 315 -18.02 18.51 -11.08
CA ASN A 315 -19.02 17.51 -10.73
C ASN A 315 -19.52 16.81 -12.00
N LEU A 316 -19.00 15.61 -12.24
CA LEU A 316 -19.27 14.85 -13.45
C LEU A 316 -20.74 14.40 -13.56
N ASN A 317 -21.52 14.44 -12.47
CA ASN A 317 -22.94 14.08 -12.49
C ASN A 317 -23.82 15.25 -12.96
N VAL A 318 -23.43 16.49 -12.66
CA VAL A 318 -24.25 17.69 -12.91
C VAL A 318 -23.88 18.41 -14.21
N ASP A 319 -22.60 18.43 -14.56
CA ASP A 319 -22.13 19.19 -15.72
C ASP A 319 -22.75 18.66 -17.02
N GLY A 320 -23.24 19.53 -17.91
CA GLY A 320 -23.88 19.10 -19.17
C GLY A 320 -22.91 18.50 -20.20
N HIS A 321 -21.63 18.85 -20.10
CA HIS A 321 -20.54 18.32 -20.91
C HIS A 321 -19.45 17.78 -19.98
N LEU A 322 -18.96 16.57 -20.26
CA LEU A 322 -17.87 15.98 -19.48
C LEU A 322 -16.57 16.74 -19.79
N PRO A 323 -15.84 17.23 -18.76
CA PRO A 323 -14.50 17.75 -18.97
C PRO A 323 -13.59 16.57 -19.33
N SER A 324 -13.40 16.32 -20.63
CA SER A 324 -12.67 15.15 -21.10
C SER A 324 -11.20 15.18 -20.69
N ASP A 325 -10.55 16.36 -20.77
CA ASP A 325 -9.15 16.56 -20.36
C ASP A 325 -9.03 17.85 -19.55
N ILE A 326 -8.90 17.72 -18.23
CA ILE A 326 -8.64 18.88 -17.35
C ILE A 326 -7.15 19.16 -17.37
N ALA A 327 -6.79 20.41 -17.67
CA ALA A 327 -5.42 20.86 -17.80
C ALA A 327 -5.17 22.14 -17.00
N MET A 328 -4.04 22.17 -16.30
CA MET A 328 -3.52 23.37 -15.66
C MET A 328 -2.23 23.79 -16.37
N ARG A 329 -2.20 25.03 -16.85
CA ARG A 329 -1.03 25.62 -17.50
C ARG A 329 -0.48 26.78 -16.71
N TRP A 330 0.82 26.94 -16.80
CA TRP A 330 1.61 27.94 -16.11
C TRP A 330 2.22 28.91 -17.13
N PRO A 331 2.13 30.23 -16.89
CA PRO A 331 2.62 31.22 -17.83
C PRO A 331 4.15 31.27 -17.92
N SER A 332 4.85 30.85 -16.87
CA SER A 332 6.31 30.95 -16.73
C SER A 332 6.97 29.58 -16.58
N GLU A 333 8.26 29.49 -16.93
CA GLU A 333 9.08 28.30 -16.64
C GLU A 333 9.16 28.05 -15.13
N PHE A 334 9.20 26.78 -14.74
CA PHE A 334 9.30 26.41 -13.33
C PHE A 334 10.73 26.63 -12.83
N GLN A 335 10.85 27.31 -11.69
CA GLN A 335 12.11 27.46 -10.97
C GLN A 335 12.01 26.70 -9.66
N TYR A 336 12.94 25.78 -9.43
CA TYR A 336 13.01 25.08 -8.15
C TYR A 336 13.27 26.10 -7.03
N PRO A 337 12.51 26.04 -5.92
CA PRO A 337 12.77 26.90 -4.78
C PRO A 337 14.16 26.60 -4.22
N LEU A 338 15.12 27.49 -4.47
CA LEU A 338 16.48 27.40 -3.95
C LEU A 338 16.50 27.92 -2.50
N GLY A 339 16.39 27.02 -1.52
CA GLY A 339 16.75 27.32 -0.13
C GLY A 339 15.75 26.90 0.95
N SER A 340 16.25 26.84 2.18
CA SER A 340 15.58 26.44 3.43
C SER A 340 14.55 27.45 3.97
N ALA A 341 14.06 28.37 3.14
CA ALA A 341 13.17 29.46 3.55
C ALA A 341 11.67 29.11 3.43
N SER A 342 11.33 27.92 2.95
CA SER A 342 9.93 27.49 2.86
C SER A 342 9.42 27.03 4.24
N VAL A 343 8.21 27.47 4.61
CA VAL A 343 7.55 27.06 5.85
C VAL A 343 7.37 25.53 5.81
N PRO A 344 7.86 24.77 6.81
CA PRO A 344 7.74 23.32 6.83
C PRO A 344 6.30 22.85 6.63
N LEU A 345 6.10 21.86 5.76
CA LEU A 345 4.78 21.26 5.52
C LEU A 345 4.36 20.27 6.60
N VAL A 346 5.34 19.72 7.32
CA VAL A 346 5.16 18.77 8.41
C VAL A 346 5.94 19.21 9.65
N PRO A 347 5.47 18.88 10.86
CA PRO A 347 6.11 19.31 12.10
C PRO A 347 7.46 18.64 12.37
N LEU A 348 7.73 17.50 11.71
CA LEU A 348 8.88 16.64 11.97
C LEU A 348 9.72 16.43 10.71
N ALA A 349 11.05 16.47 10.87
CA ALA A 349 11.99 15.91 9.89
C ALA A 349 12.60 14.62 10.46
N LEU A 350 12.66 13.56 9.65
CA LEU A 350 13.11 12.25 10.10
C LEU A 350 14.28 11.76 9.25
N GLN A 351 15.29 11.23 9.93
CA GLN A 351 16.38 10.48 9.30
C GLN A 351 16.63 9.21 10.10
N ARG A 352 16.64 8.07 9.42
CA ARG A 352 16.90 6.76 10.01
C ARG A 352 17.99 6.08 9.20
N THR A 353 19.00 5.57 9.88
CA THR A 353 20.16 4.93 9.25
C THR A 353 20.64 3.76 10.10
N LEU A 354 20.94 2.65 9.46
CA LEU A 354 21.65 1.53 10.08
C LEU A 354 23.08 1.53 9.54
N THR A 355 24.06 1.63 10.44
CA THR A 355 25.48 1.72 10.11
C THR A 355 26.26 0.58 10.78
N GLY A 356 27.45 0.27 10.29
CA GLY A 356 28.32 -0.75 10.89
C GLY A 356 28.96 -1.64 9.83
N ALA A 357 30.30 -1.68 9.82
CA ALA A 357 31.08 -2.47 8.87
C ALA A 357 31.11 -3.97 9.22
N SER A 358 30.67 -4.35 10.43
CA SER A 358 30.63 -5.74 10.85
C SER A 358 29.42 -6.47 10.25
N GLN A 359 29.64 -7.73 9.88
CA GLN A 359 28.58 -8.65 9.47
C GLN A 359 27.77 -9.19 10.67
N ALA A 360 28.24 -8.97 11.90
CA ALA A 360 27.58 -9.42 13.13
C ALA A 360 26.93 -8.28 13.94
N ASN A 361 27.49 -7.07 13.87
CA ASN A 361 27.04 -5.93 14.68
C ASN A 361 26.74 -4.70 13.82
N GLY A 362 25.81 -3.88 14.28
CA GLY A 362 25.48 -2.60 13.68
C GLY A 362 25.03 -1.58 14.72
N HIS A 363 24.76 -0.38 14.25
CA HIS A 363 24.35 0.77 15.04
C HIS A 363 23.19 1.47 14.31
N LEU A 364 22.01 1.41 14.91
CA LEU A 364 20.81 2.10 14.44
C LEU A 364 20.83 3.53 15.00
N ALA A 365 20.83 4.51 14.11
CA ALA A 365 20.75 5.92 14.44
C ALA A 365 19.48 6.53 13.84
N VAL A 366 18.73 7.24 14.68
CA VAL A 366 17.49 7.91 14.33
C VAL A 366 17.61 9.36 14.74
N ARG A 367 17.45 10.29 13.80
CA ARG A 367 17.43 11.73 14.05
C ARG A 367 16.04 12.25 13.78
N VAL A 368 15.47 12.91 14.78
CA VAL A 368 14.14 13.49 14.75
C VAL A 368 14.28 14.99 15.02
N GLN A 369 13.95 15.81 14.04
CA GLN A 369 13.97 17.26 14.15
C GLN A 369 12.57 17.78 14.42
N ASN A 370 12.37 18.47 15.54
CA ASN A 370 11.15 19.23 15.80
C ASN A 370 11.26 20.59 15.11
N ARG A 371 10.34 20.90 14.19
CA ARG A 371 10.30 22.17 13.46
C ARG A 371 9.38 23.21 14.08
N LEU A 372 8.61 22.83 15.10
CA LEU A 372 7.68 23.70 15.80
C LEU A 372 8.38 24.51 16.91
N ASN A 373 7.74 25.60 17.31
CA ASN A 373 8.17 26.45 18.43
C ASN A 373 7.70 25.92 19.80
N GLU A 374 7.10 24.74 19.83
CA GLU A 374 6.55 24.10 21.04
C GLU A 374 7.14 22.70 21.22
N GLU A 375 7.07 22.19 22.44
CA GLU A 375 7.45 20.82 22.74
C GLU A 375 6.47 19.86 22.08
N LEU A 376 7.00 18.85 21.40
CA LEU A 376 6.20 17.86 20.70
C LEU A 376 6.47 16.47 21.24
N ARG A 377 5.42 15.78 21.67
CA ARG A 377 5.49 14.36 22.04
C ARG A 377 5.17 13.50 20.83
N VAL A 378 5.96 12.46 20.59
CA VAL A 378 5.84 11.62 19.40
C VAL A 378 5.93 10.15 19.79
N VAL A 379 4.98 9.34 19.33
CA VAL A 379 5.07 7.88 19.43
C VAL A 379 6.05 7.41 18.37
N TYR A 380 7.09 6.69 18.79
CA TYR A 380 8.07 6.03 17.92
C TYR A 380 7.83 4.53 17.96
N LEU A 381 7.56 3.94 16.79
CA LEU A 381 7.46 2.49 16.59
C LEU A 381 8.56 2.03 15.64
N GLU A 382 9.27 1.02 16.07
CA GLU A 382 10.35 0.38 15.33
C GLU A 382 10.12 -1.14 15.34
N THR A 383 9.94 -1.72 14.16
CA THR A 383 9.78 -3.16 13.98
C THR A 383 10.98 -3.69 13.22
N MET A 384 11.51 -4.84 13.61
CA MET A 384 12.57 -5.52 12.86
C MET A 384 12.30 -7.01 12.76
N PRO A 385 12.65 -7.67 11.65
CA PRO A 385 12.68 -9.12 11.57
C PRO A 385 13.56 -9.70 12.68
N TRP A 386 13.36 -10.98 13.02
CA TRP A 386 14.18 -11.68 14.02
C TRP A 386 15.68 -11.71 13.68
N LEU A 387 16.03 -11.41 12.43
CA LEU A 387 17.39 -11.28 11.91
C LEU A 387 18.18 -10.14 12.56
N VAL A 388 17.49 -9.12 13.10
CA VAL A 388 18.10 -7.96 13.73
C VAL A 388 17.56 -7.81 15.15
N GLN A 389 18.44 -7.92 16.13
CA GLN A 389 18.11 -7.78 17.54
C GLN A 389 18.67 -6.48 18.10
N PHE A 390 17.85 -5.76 18.86
CA PHE A 390 18.25 -4.52 19.53
C PHE A 390 18.89 -4.78 20.88
N TYR A 391 19.95 -4.04 21.18
CA TYR A 391 20.51 -3.93 22.52
C TYR A 391 19.88 -2.74 23.24
N ALA A 392 18.69 -2.93 23.80
CA ALA A 392 17.94 -1.88 24.48
C ALA A 392 18.75 -1.17 25.60
N HIS A 393 19.71 -1.86 26.22
CA HIS A 393 20.59 -1.29 27.25
C HIS A 393 21.59 -0.25 26.71
N THR A 394 21.85 -0.21 25.40
CA THR A 394 22.72 0.80 24.76
C THR A 394 21.93 1.99 24.21
N LEU A 395 20.61 2.00 24.38
CA LEU A 395 19.74 3.09 23.96
C LEU A 395 20.21 4.42 24.58
N SER A 396 20.54 5.37 23.71
CA SER A 396 20.97 6.70 24.12
C SER A 396 20.23 7.77 23.33
N ALA A 397 19.88 8.86 23.99
CA ALA A 397 19.25 10.02 23.37
C ALA A 397 20.05 11.28 23.67
N THR A 398 20.23 12.11 22.64
CA THR A 398 20.93 13.39 22.73
C THR A 398 20.10 14.47 22.05
N VAL A 399 20.11 15.68 22.60
CA VAL A 399 19.59 16.88 21.95
C VAL A 399 20.79 17.70 21.50
N ASP A 400 20.89 17.97 20.20
CA ASP A 400 21.97 18.78 19.62
C ASP A 400 23.38 18.38 20.11
N GLY A 401 23.59 17.06 20.29
CA GLY A 401 24.86 16.46 20.71
C GLY A 401 25.07 16.33 22.22
N ARG A 402 24.14 16.81 23.06
CA ARG A 402 24.23 16.68 24.53
C ARG A 402 23.23 15.64 25.06
N LYS A 403 23.66 14.77 25.97
CA LYS A 403 22.75 13.83 26.64
C LYS A 403 21.75 14.60 27.49
N HIS A 404 20.47 14.24 27.36
CA HIS A 404 19.39 14.83 28.13
C HIS A 404 18.54 13.70 28.73
N ALA A 405 18.22 13.81 30.01
CA ALA A 405 17.35 12.86 30.68
C ALA A 405 15.88 13.18 30.36
N GLY A 406 15.01 12.16 30.31
CA GLY A 406 13.56 12.37 30.13
C GLY A 406 13.09 12.58 28.69
N LEU A 407 13.96 12.41 27.68
CA LEU A 407 13.56 12.44 26.27
C LEU A 407 12.75 11.22 25.83
N ILE A 408 12.92 10.10 26.53
CA ILE A 408 12.30 8.81 26.22
C ILE A 408 11.46 8.39 27.42
N SER A 409 10.19 8.09 27.20
CA SER A 409 9.29 7.52 28.19
C SER A 409 8.45 6.39 27.58
N ASN A 410 7.72 5.65 28.43
CA ASN A 410 6.75 4.62 28.03
C ASN A 410 7.34 3.60 27.04
N VAL A 411 8.53 3.08 27.35
CA VAL A 411 9.21 2.10 26.50
C VAL A 411 8.52 0.74 26.63
N SER A 412 8.12 0.19 25.49
CA SER A 412 7.65 -1.19 25.34
C SER A 412 8.57 -1.90 24.36
N TYR A 413 9.17 -3.01 24.80
CA TYR A 413 10.11 -3.78 23.99
C TYR A 413 9.73 -5.26 23.98
N PHE A 414 9.40 -5.76 22.80
CA PHE A 414 9.20 -7.18 22.53
C PHE A 414 10.44 -7.70 21.80
N PRO A 415 11.28 -8.54 22.45
CA PRO A 415 12.47 -9.08 21.82
C PRO A 415 12.10 -10.09 20.72
N PRO A 416 12.99 -10.26 19.73
CA PRO A 416 12.79 -11.22 18.65
C PRO A 416 12.85 -12.65 19.19
N LEU A 417 12.08 -13.54 18.58
CA LEU A 417 12.19 -14.98 18.75
C LEU A 417 12.54 -15.60 17.40
N HIS A 418 13.62 -16.38 17.37
CA HIS A 418 14.10 -17.04 16.16
C HIS A 418 12.98 -17.78 15.43
N HIS A 419 12.81 -17.48 14.13
CA HIS A 419 11.79 -18.08 13.26
C HIS A 419 10.33 -17.98 13.74
N SER A 420 10.03 -17.10 14.70
CA SER A 420 8.67 -17.02 15.26
C SER A 420 8.16 -15.59 15.32
N ARG A 421 8.88 -14.67 15.98
CA ARG A 421 8.35 -13.33 16.27
C ARG A 421 9.37 -12.24 15.96
N PRO A 422 8.97 -11.14 15.28
CA PRO A 422 9.84 -9.99 15.06
C PRO A 422 10.09 -9.21 16.36
N THR A 423 11.10 -8.36 16.33
CA THR A 423 11.32 -7.35 17.36
C THR A 423 10.29 -6.22 17.20
N THR A 424 9.70 -5.76 18.29
CA THR A 424 8.88 -4.54 18.31
C THR A 424 9.34 -3.64 19.45
N PHE A 425 9.83 -2.46 19.10
CA PHE A 425 10.22 -1.42 20.04
C PHE A 425 9.28 -0.24 19.88
N GLN A 426 8.71 0.23 20.99
CA GLN A 426 7.84 1.39 21.04
C GLN A 426 8.29 2.31 22.18
N ALA A 427 8.27 3.61 21.96
CA ALA A 427 8.52 4.60 23.00
C ALA A 427 7.81 5.92 22.69
N ILE A 428 7.61 6.74 23.71
CA ILE A 428 7.21 8.14 23.54
C ILE A 428 8.47 8.99 23.61
N LEU A 429 8.67 9.81 22.58
CA LEU A 429 9.77 10.76 22.47
C LEU A 429 9.26 12.16 22.79
N THR A 430 9.91 12.83 23.74
CA THR A 430 9.66 14.25 24.04
C THR A 430 10.70 15.09 23.32
N LEU A 431 10.24 15.88 22.34
CA LEU A 431 11.10 16.66 21.46
C LEU A 431 11.03 18.15 21.82
N PRO A 432 12.11 18.75 22.32
CA PRO A 432 12.14 20.18 22.63
C PRO A 432 11.88 21.05 21.38
N PRO A 433 11.37 22.29 21.57
CA PRO A 433 11.15 23.24 20.48
C PRO A 433 12.38 23.43 19.60
N LYS A 434 12.22 23.46 18.27
CA LYS A 434 13.29 23.77 17.30
C LYS A 434 14.60 23.00 17.51
N SER A 435 14.53 21.76 18.00
CA SER A 435 15.72 20.97 18.35
C SER A 435 15.83 19.70 17.50
N THR A 436 17.02 19.12 17.45
CA THR A 436 17.24 17.79 16.84
C THR A 436 17.56 16.77 17.92
N VAL A 437 16.67 15.81 18.11
CA VAL A 437 16.87 14.66 18.98
C VAL A 437 17.48 13.52 18.17
N ALA A 438 18.67 13.08 18.56
CA ALA A 438 19.33 11.90 17.99
C ALA A 438 19.26 10.74 18.99
N LEU A 439 18.56 9.68 18.58
CA LEU A 439 18.52 8.40 19.24
C LEU A 439 19.50 7.44 18.60
N SER A 440 20.14 6.63 19.43
CA SER A 440 20.98 5.55 18.95
C SER A 440 20.83 4.29 19.78
N MET A 441 20.93 3.14 19.11
CA MET A 441 20.96 1.83 19.74
C MET A 441 21.83 0.87 18.93
N ASP A 442 22.59 0.03 19.63
CA ASP A 442 23.37 -1.02 18.99
C ASP A 442 22.47 -2.19 18.63
N VAL A 443 22.80 -2.87 17.53
CA VAL A 443 22.06 -4.02 17.03
C VAL A 443 23.00 -5.17 16.71
N SER A 444 22.52 -6.40 16.90
CA SER A 444 23.19 -7.60 16.40
C SER A 444 22.43 -8.19 15.22
N LYS A 445 23.19 -8.74 14.28
CA LYS A 445 22.74 -9.38 13.05
C LYS A 445 22.87 -10.89 13.20
N ALA A 446 21.83 -11.63 12.82
CA ALA A 446 21.84 -13.08 12.90
C ALA A 446 22.71 -13.71 11.80
N PHE A 447 23.43 -14.78 12.14
CA PHE A 447 24.04 -15.68 11.16
C PHE A 447 22.99 -16.67 10.68
N LEU A 448 22.66 -16.60 9.39
CA LEU A 448 21.59 -17.38 8.79
C LEU A 448 22.09 -18.75 8.33
N ARG A 449 21.18 -19.73 8.31
CA ARG A 449 21.44 -21.00 7.62
C ARG A 449 21.29 -20.76 6.12
N TYR A 450 21.91 -21.62 5.31
CA TYR A 450 21.81 -21.50 3.85
C TYR A 450 20.35 -21.52 3.34
N THR A 451 19.46 -22.25 4.05
CA THR A 451 18.02 -22.34 3.74
C THR A 451 17.23 -21.09 4.06
N ASP A 452 17.77 -20.22 4.93
CA ASP A 452 17.07 -19.03 5.41
C ASP A 452 17.36 -17.82 4.53
N HIS A 453 18.38 -17.89 3.67
CA HIS A 453 18.67 -16.82 2.71
C HIS A 453 17.59 -16.73 1.63
N GLN A 454 17.29 -15.50 1.22
CA GLN A 454 16.53 -15.26 0.00
C GLN A 454 17.32 -15.76 -1.23
N PRO A 455 16.63 -16.04 -2.37
CA PRO A 455 17.29 -16.54 -3.58
C PRO A 455 18.50 -15.70 -4.04
N ASP A 456 18.45 -14.38 -3.82
CA ASP A 456 19.59 -13.48 -3.96
C ASP A 456 20.07 -13.03 -2.58
N ALA A 457 21.02 -13.77 -2.02
CA ALA A 457 21.59 -13.47 -0.71
C ALA A 457 22.47 -12.19 -0.71
N GLN A 458 23.00 -11.79 -1.87
CA GLN A 458 23.97 -10.69 -2.00
C GLN A 458 23.29 -9.31 -2.01
N ARG A 459 22.01 -9.25 -2.36
CA ARG A 459 21.19 -8.04 -2.25
C ARG A 459 21.02 -7.56 -0.80
N GLY A 460 21.02 -8.48 0.17
CA GLY A 460 20.65 -8.18 1.56
C GLY A 460 19.14 -8.19 1.80
N TRP A 461 18.74 -7.80 3.02
CA TRP A 461 17.35 -7.89 3.49
C TRP A 461 16.72 -6.51 3.69
N ASP A 462 15.51 -6.33 3.18
CA ASP A 462 14.74 -5.12 3.44
C ASP A 462 14.17 -5.13 4.86
N LEU A 463 14.49 -4.08 5.61
CA LEU A 463 13.97 -3.78 6.93
C LEU A 463 12.79 -2.81 6.81
N PRO A 464 11.73 -3.02 7.59
CA PRO A 464 10.54 -2.18 7.52
C PRO A 464 10.84 -0.75 7.97
N PRO A 465 9.99 0.20 7.54
CA PRO A 465 10.09 1.57 7.96
C PRO A 465 9.72 1.71 9.45
N ALA A 466 10.34 2.68 10.12
CA ALA A 466 9.87 3.13 11.42
C ALA A 466 8.69 4.09 11.25
N ILE A 467 7.82 4.13 12.25
CA ILE A 467 6.61 4.94 12.25
C ILE A 467 6.67 5.95 13.39
N PHE A 468 6.39 7.21 13.06
CA PHE A 468 6.32 8.32 14.01
C PHE A 468 4.92 8.92 13.98
N VAL A 469 4.30 9.05 15.15
CA VAL A 469 2.97 9.67 15.27
C VAL A 469 3.02 10.81 16.27
N PRO A 470 2.89 12.07 15.84
CA PRO A 470 2.86 13.19 16.77
C PRO A 470 1.58 13.15 17.61
N LEU A 471 1.69 13.37 18.93
CA LEU A 471 0.56 13.43 19.84
C LEU A 471 -0.03 14.85 19.88
N ARG A 472 -1.34 14.94 19.72
CA ARG A 472 -2.14 16.17 19.85
C ARG A 472 -2.42 16.43 21.34
N ASN A 473 -2.26 17.69 21.77
CA ASN A 473 -2.66 18.20 23.09
C ASN A 473 -1.98 17.61 24.33
N GLY A 474 -0.83 16.94 24.20
CA GLY A 474 -0.02 16.51 25.35
C GLY A 474 -0.70 15.52 26.31
N SER A 475 -1.86 14.96 25.95
CA SER A 475 -2.57 13.99 26.79
C SER A 475 -1.77 12.68 26.91
N ASP A 476 -1.67 12.14 28.12
CA ASP A 476 -1.02 10.85 28.37
C ASP A 476 -1.87 9.65 27.89
N ARG A 477 -3.16 9.87 27.62
CA ARG A 477 -4.03 8.84 27.04
C ARG A 477 -3.91 8.87 25.52
N ILE A 478 -3.51 7.74 24.97
CA ILE A 478 -3.36 7.53 23.53
C ILE A 478 -4.67 6.94 23.01
N ASP A 479 -5.57 7.83 22.62
CA ASP A 479 -6.83 7.50 21.96
C ASP A 479 -6.81 8.06 20.52
N GLY A 480 -7.69 7.61 19.62
CA GLY A 480 -7.64 8.00 18.21
C GLY A 480 -7.80 9.51 17.95
N HIS A 481 -8.39 10.25 18.86
CA HIS A 481 -8.48 11.72 18.76
C HIS A 481 -7.18 12.45 19.15
N SER A 482 -6.31 11.79 19.93
CA SER A 482 -5.03 12.33 20.40
C SER A 482 -3.88 12.06 19.43
N LEU A 483 -4.06 11.18 18.44
CA LEU A 483 -3.02 10.86 17.47
C LEU A 483 -3.08 11.82 16.27
N GLY A 484 -1.91 12.31 15.88
CA GLY A 484 -1.70 12.98 14.61
C GLY A 484 -1.56 11.98 13.46
N GLN A 485 -1.17 12.48 12.29
CA GLN A 485 -0.99 11.63 11.11
C GLN A 485 0.36 10.89 11.18
N ARG A 486 0.34 9.61 10.80
CA ARG A 486 1.52 8.72 10.74
C ARG A 486 2.56 9.26 9.74
N ILE A 487 3.82 9.27 10.16
CA ILE A 487 4.98 9.60 9.32
C ILE A 487 5.88 8.37 9.25
N TYR A 488 6.12 7.89 8.04
CA TYR A 488 6.96 6.72 7.79
C TYR A 488 8.38 7.13 7.42
N THR A 489 9.38 6.47 7.99
CA THR A 489 10.76 6.59 7.49
C THR A 489 10.94 5.77 6.21
N PRO A 490 12.04 5.94 5.48
CA PRO A 490 12.43 4.98 4.44
C PRO A 490 12.66 3.58 5.02
N THR A 491 12.50 2.56 4.17
CA THR A 491 13.01 1.22 4.42
C THR A 491 14.53 1.25 4.50
N LEU A 492 15.11 0.32 5.26
CA LEU A 492 16.55 0.14 5.32
C LEU A 492 16.92 -1.18 4.66
N LEU A 493 18.16 -1.28 4.20
CA LEU A 493 18.73 -2.52 3.71
C LEU A 493 19.77 -2.99 4.73
N VAL A 494 19.68 -4.25 5.17
CA VAL A 494 20.69 -4.87 6.02
C VAL A 494 21.46 -5.93 5.26
N ASP A 495 22.78 -5.78 5.25
CA ASP A 495 23.70 -6.80 4.79
C ASP A 495 24.02 -7.78 5.95
N LEU A 496 23.91 -9.07 5.64
CA LEU A 496 24.13 -10.19 6.54
C LEU A 496 25.24 -11.08 5.98
N ALA A 497 25.92 -11.82 6.85
CA ALA A 497 26.96 -12.75 6.42
C ALA A 497 26.42 -13.78 5.41
N THR A 498 26.81 -13.65 4.14
CA THR A 498 26.44 -14.59 3.08
C THR A 498 27.36 -15.81 3.09
N PRO A 499 26.83 -17.04 3.08
CA PRO A 499 27.65 -18.24 2.97
C PRO A 499 28.25 -18.38 1.56
N ASP A 500 29.28 -19.21 1.42
CA ASP A 500 29.82 -19.57 0.12
C ASP A 500 28.86 -20.53 -0.62
N PHE A 501 28.12 -20.00 -1.59
CA PHE A 501 27.20 -20.78 -2.43
C PHE A 501 27.91 -21.62 -3.51
N SER A 502 29.22 -21.45 -3.71
CA SER A 502 29.95 -22.20 -4.74
C SER A 502 30.13 -23.67 -4.39
N MET A 503 30.24 -24.02 -3.10
CA MET A 503 30.43 -25.41 -2.68
C MET A 503 29.23 -26.29 -3.04
N PRO A 504 27.96 -25.96 -2.69
CA PRO A 504 26.81 -26.73 -3.14
C PRO A 504 26.70 -26.82 -4.66
N TYR A 505 26.99 -25.72 -5.38
CA TYR A 505 26.94 -25.70 -6.85
C TYR A 505 27.94 -26.68 -7.47
N ASN A 506 29.18 -26.71 -6.97
CA ASN A 506 30.21 -27.63 -7.43
C ASN A 506 29.80 -29.10 -7.20
N VAL A 507 29.18 -29.39 -6.06
CA VAL A 507 28.67 -30.74 -5.75
C VAL A 507 27.51 -31.13 -6.67
N ILE A 508 26.58 -30.22 -6.94
CA ILE A 508 25.44 -30.44 -7.85
C ILE A 508 25.95 -30.69 -9.26
N ILE A 509 26.86 -29.86 -9.78
CA ILE A 509 27.46 -30.08 -11.11
C ILE A 509 28.11 -31.46 -11.17
N PHE A 510 28.98 -31.77 -10.21
CA PHE A 510 29.70 -33.04 -10.21
C PHE A 510 28.72 -34.23 -10.22
N THR A 511 27.74 -34.24 -9.32
CA THR A 511 26.75 -35.32 -9.23
C THR A 511 25.87 -35.43 -10.48
N CYS A 512 25.39 -34.32 -11.03
CA CYS A 512 24.64 -34.31 -12.28
C CYS A 512 25.48 -34.79 -13.46
N THR A 513 26.76 -34.41 -13.57
CA THR A 513 27.67 -34.88 -14.63
C THR A 513 27.90 -36.39 -14.52
N VAL A 514 28.13 -36.92 -13.31
CA VAL A 514 28.28 -38.37 -13.10
C VAL A 514 27.00 -39.10 -13.48
N MET A 515 25.83 -38.62 -13.05
CA MET A 515 24.55 -39.24 -13.40
C MET A 515 24.28 -39.21 -14.91
N ALA A 516 24.54 -38.09 -15.57
CA ALA A 516 24.40 -37.96 -17.02
C ALA A 516 25.34 -38.90 -17.78
N PHE A 517 26.59 -39.04 -17.31
CA PHE A 517 27.55 -39.97 -17.88
C PHE A 517 27.12 -41.42 -17.75
N ILE A 518 26.67 -41.84 -16.55
CA ILE A 518 26.18 -43.21 -16.31
C ILE A 518 24.94 -43.49 -17.16
N PHE A 519 23.95 -42.60 -17.11
CA PHE A 519 22.74 -42.73 -17.91
C PHE A 519 23.04 -42.79 -19.40
N GLY A 520 23.86 -41.85 -19.91
CA GLY A 520 24.24 -41.81 -21.32
C GLY A 520 25.01 -43.05 -21.76
N SER A 521 25.88 -43.58 -20.91
CA SER A 521 26.63 -44.82 -21.19
C SER A 521 25.70 -46.03 -21.25
N VAL A 522 24.84 -46.20 -20.24
CA VAL A 522 23.87 -47.31 -20.19
C VAL A 522 22.86 -47.21 -21.33
N PHE A 523 22.32 -46.02 -21.59
CA PHE A 523 21.38 -45.79 -22.67
C PHE A 523 22.01 -46.09 -24.04
N ASN A 524 23.24 -45.62 -24.30
CA ASN A 524 23.95 -45.94 -25.53
C ASN A 524 24.20 -47.45 -25.67
N LEU A 525 24.56 -48.13 -24.58
CA LEU A 525 24.80 -49.58 -24.61
C LEU A 525 23.53 -50.36 -24.93
N LEU A 526 22.37 -49.94 -24.40
CA LEU A 526 21.09 -50.61 -24.61
C LEU A 526 20.47 -50.30 -25.98
N THR A 527 20.71 -49.11 -26.54
CA THR A 527 20.02 -48.64 -27.75
C THR A 527 20.86 -48.73 -29.03
N ARG A 528 22.20 -48.71 -28.93
CA ARG A 528 23.05 -48.84 -30.11
C ARG A 528 23.04 -50.27 -30.61
N LYS A 529 22.82 -50.42 -31.92
CA LYS A 529 23.07 -51.68 -32.63
C LYS A 529 24.57 -51.80 -32.88
N PHE A 530 25.21 -52.70 -32.15
CA PHE A 530 26.60 -53.08 -32.43
C PHE A 530 26.61 -53.94 -33.70
N VAL A 531 27.31 -53.48 -34.73
CA VAL A 531 27.54 -54.24 -35.97
C VAL A 531 28.99 -54.69 -35.95
N VAL A 532 29.21 -55.98 -36.21
CA VAL A 532 30.56 -56.53 -36.38
C VAL A 532 31.09 -56.01 -37.72
N VAL A 533 32.12 -55.19 -37.67
CA VAL A 533 32.88 -54.79 -38.86
C VAL A 533 34.04 -55.77 -38.99
N HIS A 534 34.00 -56.62 -40.01
CA HIS A 534 35.18 -57.39 -40.40
C HIS A 534 36.18 -56.42 -41.04
N LEU A 535 37.33 -56.29 -40.41
CA LEU A 535 38.48 -55.61 -41.00
C LEU A 535 39.09 -56.60 -41.98
N ASP A 536 38.86 -56.40 -43.27
CA ASP A 536 39.61 -57.11 -44.30
C ASP A 536 41.06 -56.61 -44.22
N ASP A 537 41.99 -57.50 -43.89
CA ASP A 537 43.43 -57.29 -44.04
C ASP A 537 43.77 -57.17 -45.54
N GLN A 538 43.43 -56.02 -46.14
CA GLN A 538 43.92 -55.65 -47.45
C GLN A 538 45.32 -55.05 -47.30
N HIS A 539 46.31 -55.95 -47.49
CA HIS A 539 47.70 -55.71 -47.86
C HIS A 539 48.67 -55.15 -46.81
N LYS A 540 49.41 -56.06 -46.18
CA LYS A 540 50.88 -56.06 -46.28
C LYS A 540 51.35 -57.46 -46.70
N GLU A 541 51.52 -57.59 -48.01
CA GLU A 541 52.23 -58.63 -48.82
C GLU A 541 52.15 -60.10 -48.41
#